data_AF-A0A2N2S4M4-F1
#
_entry.id   AF-A0A2N2S4M4-F1
#
_cell.length_a   1.000
_cell.length_b   1.000
_cell.length_c   1.000
_cell.angle_alpha   90.00
_cell.angle_beta   90.00
_cell.angle_gamma   90.00
#
_symmetry.space_group_name_H-M   'P 1'
#
loop_
_entity.id
_entity.type
_entity.pdbx_description
1 polymer ?
#
loop_
_entity_poly.entity_id
_entity_poly.type
_entity_poly.pdbx_seq_one_letter_code
_entity_poly.pdbx_strand_id
1 'polypeptide(L)'
;MTRSNMICLRGSVALSQFRIEKILANIRVSCPNIKGIDAEFQHFVWFEHGDAMALDAARHETLKQILTYGSSAKLENPQGQFFLVLPRIGTISPWASRATDIVQHCGLPAVQRVERGMAYYVQTENGEKLTQEERRPLLPLIHDRMTEAVFASLDDAEKLYHMDTPKPLSTVDILQGGKSALEQANASLGLALSPDEVDYLLENFIKIGRNPTDVELMMFAQANSEHCRHKIFNADWVIDGVAQAQSLFSMIRNTHKLNPGNTVVAYSDNSSIVAGHQPGATTKRFYPANDGAYGYVEEEMHYLMKVETHNHPTAISPFAGAATGAGGEIRDEGATGSGSKPKAGLTGFSVSNLNIPDFQQPWESSDYGRPGRIASPLQIMIDGPLGGAAYNNEFGRPNIAGYFRTFELESTGPDGKAEMR
;
A
#
# COMPACT_ATOMS: atom_id res chain seq x y z
N MET A 1 22.93 -7.91 23.84
CA MET A 1 21.57 -7.44 23.51
C MET A 1 21.11 -6.61 24.68
N THR A 2 21.22 -5.29 24.58
CA THR A 2 20.65 -4.36 25.56
C THR A 2 19.14 -4.57 25.52
N ARG A 3 18.51 -4.90 26.67
CA ARG A 3 17.04 -4.98 26.77
C ARG A 3 16.48 -3.65 26.27
N SER A 4 15.61 -3.70 25.28
CA SER A 4 14.86 -2.53 24.85
C SER A 4 14.07 -1.98 26.03
N ASN A 5 14.13 -0.67 26.23
CA ASN A 5 13.30 0.05 27.18
C ASN A 5 11.88 0.13 26.59
N MET A 6 11.11 -0.95 26.71
CA MET A 6 9.74 -1.05 26.20
C MET A 6 8.73 -1.09 27.35
N ILE A 7 7.66 -0.29 27.24
CA ILE A 7 6.49 -0.40 28.11
C ILE A 7 5.33 -0.96 27.29
N CYS A 8 4.61 -1.92 27.88
CA CYS A 8 3.38 -2.47 27.31
C CYS A 8 2.16 -1.90 28.06
N LEU A 9 1.19 -1.36 27.33
CA LEU A 9 -0.04 -0.79 27.87
C LEU A 9 -1.24 -1.45 27.20
N ARG A 10 -2.05 -2.13 28.04
CA ARG A 10 -3.32 -2.74 27.63
C ARG A 10 -4.30 -1.65 27.17
N GLY A 11 -4.90 -1.86 26.00
CA GLY A 11 -5.89 -0.98 25.39
C GLY A 11 -7.33 -1.46 25.59
N SER A 12 -8.25 -0.87 24.81
CA SER A 12 -9.67 -1.21 24.81
C SER A 12 -9.98 -2.49 24.01
N VAL A 13 -11.22 -2.97 24.13
CA VAL A 13 -11.75 -4.08 23.30
C VAL A 13 -11.62 -3.72 21.81
N ALA A 14 -10.97 -4.58 21.04
CA ALA A 14 -10.58 -4.29 19.65
C ALA A 14 -11.67 -4.63 18.62
N LEU A 15 -12.53 -5.60 18.92
CA LEU A 15 -13.56 -6.09 18.01
C LEU A 15 -14.96 -5.95 18.62
N SER A 16 -15.92 -5.53 17.81
CA SER A 16 -17.33 -5.55 18.21
C SER A 16 -17.86 -6.98 18.24
N GLN A 17 -18.96 -7.20 18.97
CA GLN A 17 -19.61 -8.51 19.08
C GLN A 17 -19.92 -9.15 17.71
N PHE A 18 -20.43 -8.36 16.76
CA PHE A 18 -20.68 -8.82 15.39
C PHE A 18 -19.42 -9.32 14.67
N ARG A 19 -18.26 -8.68 14.88
CA ARG A 19 -16.99 -9.13 14.28
C ARG A 19 -16.51 -10.44 14.88
N ILE A 20 -16.63 -10.59 16.20
CA ILE A 20 -16.35 -11.84 16.93
C ILE A 20 -17.24 -12.97 16.41
N GLU A 21 -18.55 -12.74 16.32
CA GLU A 21 -19.51 -13.72 15.81
C GLU A 21 -19.21 -14.13 14.36
N LYS A 22 -18.80 -13.19 13.51
CA LYS A 22 -18.39 -13.49 12.13
C LYS A 22 -17.16 -14.39 12.07
N ILE A 23 -16.14 -14.14 12.91
CA ILE A 23 -14.96 -15.01 12.99
C ILE A 23 -15.37 -16.39 13.47
N LEU A 24 -16.19 -16.47 14.52
CA LEU A 24 -16.68 -17.73 15.08
C LEU A 24 -17.52 -18.53 14.07
N ALA A 25 -18.42 -17.87 13.34
CA ALA A 25 -19.23 -18.51 12.30
C ALA A 25 -18.35 -19.12 11.20
N ASN A 26 -17.32 -18.38 10.75
CA ASN A 26 -16.40 -18.85 9.72
C ASN A 26 -15.53 -20.03 10.20
N ILE A 27 -15.03 -19.98 11.44
CA ILE A 27 -14.10 -21.00 11.94
C ILE A 27 -14.80 -22.26 12.43
N ARG A 28 -16.01 -22.18 12.99
CA ARG A 28 -16.74 -23.32 13.56
C ARG A 28 -17.03 -24.42 12.55
N VAL A 29 -17.16 -24.08 11.26
CA VAL A 29 -17.35 -25.07 10.17
C VAL A 29 -16.15 -26.00 10.06
N SER A 30 -14.93 -25.48 10.25
CA SER A 30 -13.68 -26.26 10.13
C SER A 30 -13.12 -26.72 11.47
N CYS A 31 -13.40 -25.99 12.55
CA CYS A 31 -12.84 -26.20 13.88
C CYS A 31 -13.92 -26.02 14.97
N PRO A 32 -14.83 -26.99 15.14
CA PRO A 32 -15.95 -26.88 16.09
C PRO A 32 -15.52 -26.81 17.56
N ASN A 33 -14.29 -27.21 17.88
CA ASN A 33 -13.73 -27.11 19.22
C ASN A 33 -13.42 -25.64 19.63
N ILE A 34 -13.32 -24.69 18.70
CA ILE A 34 -13.14 -23.26 19.02
C ILE A 34 -14.51 -22.67 19.40
N LYS A 35 -14.71 -22.40 20.69
CA LYS A 35 -16.00 -21.93 21.21
C LYS A 35 -16.10 -20.41 21.32
N GLY A 36 -14.99 -19.75 21.61
CA GLY A 36 -14.93 -18.32 21.92
C GLY A 36 -13.62 -17.68 21.45
N ILE A 37 -13.72 -16.40 21.11
CA ILE A 37 -12.57 -15.56 20.77
C ILE A 37 -12.82 -14.15 21.28
N ASP A 38 -11.84 -13.58 21.95
CA ASP A 38 -11.83 -12.19 22.41
C ASP A 38 -10.62 -11.48 21.81
N ALA A 39 -10.73 -10.15 21.66
CA ALA A 39 -9.65 -9.35 21.12
C ALA A 39 -9.56 -7.98 21.82
N GLU A 40 -8.34 -7.57 22.16
CA GLU A 40 -8.04 -6.26 22.74
C GLU A 40 -6.82 -5.63 22.09
N PHE A 41 -6.76 -4.30 22.11
CA PHE A 41 -5.56 -3.59 21.68
C PHE A 41 -4.46 -3.74 22.73
N GLN A 42 -3.22 -3.84 22.26
CA GLN A 42 -2.01 -3.76 23.08
C GLN A 42 -1.11 -2.69 22.48
N HIS A 43 -0.58 -1.81 23.31
CA HIS A 43 0.31 -0.73 22.88
C HIS A 43 1.72 -0.96 23.39
N PHE A 44 2.69 -0.76 22.53
CA PHE A 44 4.11 -0.97 22.81
C PHE A 44 4.83 0.36 22.60
N VAL A 45 5.50 0.84 23.64
CA VAL A 45 6.13 2.15 23.65
C VAL A 45 7.62 1.99 23.92
N TRP A 46 8.44 2.37 22.94
CA TRP A 46 9.90 2.36 23.06
C TRP A 46 10.42 3.74 23.36
N PHE A 47 11.40 3.78 24.25
CA PHE A 47 12.07 4.99 24.71
C PHE A 47 13.54 4.97 24.31
N GLU A 48 14.15 6.15 24.31
CA GLU A 48 15.60 6.27 24.23
C GLU A 48 16.27 5.53 25.41
N HIS A 49 17.50 5.04 25.19
CA HIS A 49 18.22 4.26 26.19
C HIS A 49 18.42 5.08 27.48
N GLY A 50 17.90 4.57 28.60
CA GLY A 50 17.96 5.23 29.92
C GLY A 50 16.64 5.90 30.38
N ASP A 51 15.74 6.23 29.45
CA ASP A 51 14.62 7.15 29.77
C ASP A 51 13.30 6.48 30.18
N ALA A 52 13.07 5.21 29.87
CA ALA A 52 11.84 4.52 30.31
C ALA A 52 11.70 4.45 31.84
N MET A 53 12.84 4.37 32.55
CA MET A 53 12.89 4.40 34.02
C MET A 53 12.73 5.82 34.60
N ALA A 54 12.73 6.85 33.76
CA ALA A 54 12.65 8.26 34.14
C ALA A 54 11.27 8.90 33.85
N LEU A 55 10.28 8.11 33.40
CA LEU A 55 8.89 8.56 33.37
C LEU A 55 8.40 8.76 34.80
N ASP A 56 8.22 10.02 35.19
CA ASP A 56 7.47 10.33 36.40
C ASP A 56 6.01 9.87 36.29
N ALA A 57 5.32 9.80 37.44
CA ALA A 57 3.94 9.33 37.50
C ALA A 57 2.99 10.17 36.61
N ALA A 58 3.27 11.47 36.42
CA ALA A 58 2.43 12.34 35.62
C ALA A 58 2.55 12.02 34.13
N ARG A 59 3.77 11.85 33.63
CA ARG A 59 4.05 11.48 32.23
C ARG A 59 3.51 10.10 31.89
N HIS A 60 3.63 9.14 32.81
CA HIS A 60 3.04 7.81 32.63
C HIS A 60 1.51 7.87 32.57
N GLU A 61 0.89 8.74 33.37
CA GLU A 61 -0.56 8.98 33.30
C GLU A 61 -0.98 9.67 32.00
N THR A 62 -0.23 10.67 31.53
CA THR A 62 -0.46 11.28 30.21
C THR A 62 -0.41 10.25 29.09
N LEU A 63 0.60 9.36 29.09
CA LEU A 63 0.71 8.29 28.11
C LEU A 63 -0.49 7.34 28.14
N LYS A 64 -0.93 6.94 29.34
CA LYS A 64 -2.15 6.13 29.52
C LYS A 64 -3.38 6.82 28.97
N GLN A 65 -3.55 8.11 29.23
CA GLN A 65 -4.70 8.89 28.74
C GLN A 65 -4.72 8.96 27.21
N ILE A 66 -3.56 9.21 26.58
CA ILE A 66 -3.44 9.23 25.11
C ILE A 66 -3.83 7.87 24.51
N LEU A 67 -3.39 6.78 25.14
CA LEU A 67 -3.62 5.42 24.66
C LEU A 67 -4.96 4.80 25.13
N THR A 68 -5.80 5.58 25.83
CA THR A 68 -7.16 5.20 26.20
C THR A 68 -8.13 5.81 25.20
N TYR A 69 -8.51 5.03 24.18
CA TYR A 69 -9.43 5.45 23.14
C TYR A 69 -10.27 4.25 22.64
N GLY A 70 -11.30 4.54 21.84
CA GLY A 70 -12.17 3.53 21.25
C GLY A 70 -13.33 3.14 22.14
N SER A 71 -13.74 1.87 22.07
CA SER A 71 -14.92 1.36 22.77
C SER A 71 -14.78 1.47 24.29
N SER A 72 -15.86 1.90 24.96
CA SER A 72 -15.99 1.87 26.42
C SER A 72 -16.44 0.50 26.95
N ALA A 73 -16.48 -0.53 26.10
CA ALA A 73 -16.80 -1.88 26.50
C ALA A 73 -15.89 -2.34 27.65
N LYS A 74 -16.49 -3.00 28.63
CA LYS A 74 -15.78 -3.45 29.82
C LYS A 74 -14.76 -4.52 29.43
N LEU A 75 -13.50 -4.30 29.79
CA LEU A 75 -12.46 -5.30 29.66
C LEU A 75 -12.71 -6.42 30.67
N GLU A 76 -12.96 -7.62 30.17
CA GLU A 76 -13.01 -8.83 31.00
C GLU A 76 -11.60 -9.39 31.20
N ASN A 77 -11.45 -10.31 32.15
CA ASN A 77 -10.19 -11.05 32.30
C ASN A 77 -10.13 -12.07 31.16
N PRO A 78 -9.16 -11.94 30.23
CA PRO A 78 -9.13 -12.78 29.05
C PRO A 78 -8.87 -14.24 29.43
N GLN A 79 -9.56 -15.17 28.76
CA GLN A 79 -9.37 -16.60 28.92
C GLN A 79 -9.05 -17.26 27.58
N GLY A 80 -8.30 -18.35 27.64
CA GLY A 80 -7.92 -19.13 26.47
C GLY A 80 -6.47 -18.91 26.03
N GLN A 81 -6.13 -19.45 24.87
CA GLN A 81 -4.79 -19.35 24.30
C GLN A 81 -4.55 -17.96 23.70
N PHE A 82 -3.44 -17.35 24.08
CA PHE A 82 -3.01 -16.03 23.62
C PHE A 82 -2.36 -16.08 22.22
N PHE A 83 -2.68 -15.09 21.40
CA PHE A 83 -2.04 -14.79 20.12
C PHE A 83 -1.90 -13.28 20.01
N LEU A 84 -0.69 -12.80 19.69
CA LEU A 84 -0.46 -11.38 19.47
C LEU A 84 -0.25 -11.11 17.99
N VAL A 85 -1.12 -10.32 17.38
CA VAL A 85 -0.98 -9.86 16.00
C VAL A 85 -0.32 -8.50 15.98
N LEU A 86 0.79 -8.38 15.26
CA LEU A 86 1.58 -7.17 15.12
C LEU A 86 1.92 -6.93 13.63
N PRO A 87 2.30 -5.70 13.25
CA PRO A 87 2.97 -5.47 11.97
C PRO A 87 4.18 -6.39 11.82
N ARG A 88 4.52 -6.76 10.58
CA ARG A 88 5.70 -7.59 10.33
C ARG A 88 6.98 -6.88 10.80
N ILE A 89 7.93 -7.67 11.33
CA ILE A 89 9.26 -7.18 11.70
C ILE A 89 9.90 -6.50 10.47
N GLY A 90 10.49 -5.33 10.69
CA GLY A 90 11.04 -4.49 9.63
C GLY A 90 10.04 -3.49 9.04
N THR A 91 8.81 -3.43 9.55
CA THR A 91 7.80 -2.44 9.13
C THR A 91 7.40 -1.51 10.28
N ILE A 92 6.88 -0.33 9.91
CA ILE A 92 6.29 0.66 10.82
C ILE A 92 4.88 0.94 10.32
N SER A 93 3.87 0.74 11.18
CA SER A 93 2.49 0.99 10.78
C SER A 93 2.22 2.50 10.61
N PRO A 94 1.31 2.92 9.72
CA PRO A 94 0.88 4.32 9.67
C PRO A 94 0.29 4.82 11.00
N TRP A 95 -0.33 3.91 11.77
CA TRP A 95 -0.80 4.21 13.12
C TRP A 95 0.36 4.57 14.03
N ALA A 96 1.48 3.84 13.97
CA ALA A 96 2.66 4.08 14.79
C ALA A 96 3.25 5.47 14.55
N SER A 97 3.38 5.89 13.29
CA SER A 97 3.88 7.23 12.97
C SER A 97 3.03 8.31 13.64
N ARG A 98 1.70 8.26 13.48
CA ARG A 98 0.81 9.29 14.06
C ARG A 98 0.71 9.23 15.57
N ALA A 99 0.65 8.03 16.14
CA ALA A 99 0.60 7.86 17.59
C ALA A 99 1.89 8.39 18.23
N THR A 100 3.04 8.14 17.59
CA THR A 100 4.33 8.68 18.03
C THR A 100 4.32 10.21 17.96
N ASP A 101 3.88 10.80 16.85
CA ASP A 101 3.75 12.27 16.71
C ASP A 101 2.83 12.87 17.79
N ILE A 102 1.68 12.26 18.05
CA ILE A 102 0.74 12.72 19.10
C ILE A 102 1.43 12.69 20.46
N VAL A 103 2.07 11.56 20.81
CA VAL A 103 2.74 11.40 22.10
C VAL A 103 3.87 12.41 22.28
N GLN A 104 4.68 12.64 21.24
CA GLN A 104 5.75 13.64 21.27
C GLN A 104 5.19 15.06 21.43
N HIS A 105 4.14 15.42 20.68
CA HIS A 105 3.47 16.73 20.82
C HIS A 105 2.76 16.93 22.17
N CYS A 106 2.38 15.86 22.85
CA CYS A 106 1.87 15.89 24.22
C CYS A 106 2.96 16.01 25.30
N GLY A 107 4.21 16.31 24.92
CA GLY A 107 5.30 16.59 25.85
C GLY A 107 6.10 15.35 26.28
N LEU A 108 6.07 14.27 25.49
CA LEU A 108 6.84 13.04 25.74
C LEU A 108 7.89 12.80 24.63
N PRO A 109 8.87 13.71 24.43
CA PRO A 109 9.83 13.62 23.33
C PRO A 109 10.80 12.42 23.41
N ALA A 110 10.95 11.82 24.59
CA ALA A 110 11.79 10.63 24.79
C ALA A 110 11.18 9.35 24.19
N VAL A 111 9.90 9.39 23.79
CA VAL A 111 9.24 8.28 23.10
C VAL A 111 9.73 8.24 21.65
N GLN A 112 10.39 7.14 21.30
CA GLN A 112 10.97 6.91 19.98
C GLN A 112 9.97 6.29 19.01
N ARG A 113 9.10 5.42 19.54
CA ARG A 113 8.06 4.76 18.76
C ARG A 113 6.94 4.30 19.67
N VAL A 114 5.71 4.47 19.19
CA VAL A 114 4.50 3.83 19.72
C VAL A 114 4.00 2.87 18.65
N GLU A 115 3.74 1.62 18.97
CA GLU A 115 3.11 0.66 18.06
C GLU A 115 1.88 0.03 18.70
N ARG A 116 0.95 -0.44 17.88
CA ARG A 116 -0.26 -1.14 18.32
C ARG A 116 -0.30 -2.54 17.75
N GLY A 117 -0.60 -3.50 18.61
CA GLY A 117 -0.99 -4.86 18.25
C GLY A 117 -2.41 -5.17 18.66
N MET A 118 -2.88 -6.34 18.23
CA MET A 118 -4.14 -6.94 18.68
C MET A 118 -3.83 -8.26 19.39
N ALA A 119 -4.17 -8.33 20.68
CA ALA A 119 -4.10 -9.55 21.45
C ALA A 119 -5.43 -10.30 21.32
N TYR A 120 -5.37 -11.51 20.75
CA TYR A 120 -6.46 -12.44 20.67
C TYR A 120 -6.35 -13.50 21.76
N TYR A 121 -7.50 -13.89 22.31
CA TYR A 121 -7.62 -14.95 23.29
C TYR A 121 -8.64 -15.95 22.80
N VAL A 122 -8.20 -17.18 22.52
CA VAL A 122 -9.02 -18.19 21.85
C VAL A 122 -9.33 -19.32 22.82
N GLN A 123 -10.62 -19.56 23.03
CA GLN A 123 -11.12 -20.57 23.96
C GLN A 123 -11.56 -21.81 23.21
N THR A 124 -11.17 -22.96 23.76
CA THR A 124 -11.57 -24.28 23.26
C THR A 124 -12.65 -24.90 24.16
N GLU A 125 -13.47 -25.78 23.60
CA GLU A 125 -14.49 -26.52 24.34
C GLU A 125 -13.85 -27.47 25.35
N ASN A 126 -12.80 -28.17 24.93
CA ASN A 126 -12.05 -29.10 25.77
C ASN A 126 -11.07 -28.44 26.76
N GLY A 127 -10.87 -27.12 26.69
CA GLY A 127 -9.93 -26.38 27.55
C GLY A 127 -8.44 -26.59 27.20
N GLU A 128 -8.14 -27.37 26.16
CA GLU A 128 -6.78 -27.64 25.70
C GLU A 128 -6.28 -26.56 24.72
N LYS A 129 -4.96 -26.51 24.49
CA LYS A 129 -4.37 -25.63 23.47
C LYS A 129 -4.80 -26.04 22.06
N LEU A 130 -4.88 -25.07 21.16
CA LEU A 130 -5.17 -25.33 19.75
C LEU A 130 -4.08 -26.20 19.12
N THR A 131 -4.53 -27.23 18.41
CA THR A 131 -3.71 -28.05 17.51
C THR A 131 -3.29 -27.26 16.27
N GLN A 132 -2.29 -27.75 15.53
CA GLN A 132 -1.87 -27.09 14.28
C GLN A 132 -2.98 -27.07 13.22
N GLU A 133 -3.82 -28.11 13.17
CA GLU A 133 -4.96 -28.17 12.25
C GLU A 133 -6.05 -27.14 12.60
N GLU A 134 -6.20 -26.77 13.87
CA GLU A 134 -7.12 -25.70 14.29
C GLU A 134 -6.52 -24.30 14.06
N ARG A 135 -5.20 -24.16 14.24
CA ARG A 135 -4.49 -22.90 13.99
C ARG A 135 -4.51 -22.51 12.52
N ARG A 136 -4.30 -23.46 11.62
CA ARG A 136 -4.18 -23.22 10.16
C ARG A 136 -5.37 -22.43 9.56
N PRO A 137 -6.65 -22.78 9.80
CA PRO A 137 -7.79 -22.01 9.33
C PRO A 137 -8.12 -20.78 10.18
N LEU A 138 -7.69 -20.72 11.45
CA LEU A 138 -7.89 -19.55 12.31
C LEU A 138 -7.00 -18.37 11.91
N LEU A 139 -5.72 -18.62 11.63
CA LEU A 139 -4.73 -17.57 11.41
C LEU A 139 -5.17 -16.57 10.31
N PRO A 140 -5.64 -16.99 9.12
CA PRO A 140 -6.11 -16.07 8.09
C PRO A 140 -7.33 -15.22 8.48
N LEU A 141 -8.06 -15.57 9.55
CA LEU A 141 -9.21 -14.81 10.05
C LEU A 141 -8.82 -13.70 11.04
N ILE A 142 -7.62 -13.78 11.62
CA ILE A 142 -7.17 -12.88 12.69
C ILE A 142 -5.97 -12.01 12.28
N HIS A 143 -5.30 -12.30 11.17
CA HIS A 143 -4.23 -11.44 10.65
C HIS A 143 -4.16 -11.48 9.12
N ASP A 144 -3.63 -10.41 8.54
CA ASP A 144 -3.21 -10.36 7.15
C ASP A 144 -1.72 -10.75 7.03
N ARG A 145 -1.44 -11.91 6.42
CA ARG A 145 -0.07 -12.41 6.22
C ARG A 145 0.85 -11.47 5.43
N MET A 146 0.30 -10.54 4.65
CA MET A 146 1.08 -9.63 3.82
C MET A 146 1.67 -8.48 4.65
N THR A 147 0.96 -8.06 5.70
CA THR A 147 1.29 -6.85 6.48
C THR A 147 1.55 -7.13 7.95
N GLU A 148 1.04 -8.25 8.47
CA GLU A 148 1.08 -8.64 9.88
C GLU A 148 1.77 -10.00 10.10
N ALA A 149 2.11 -10.27 11.36
CA ALA A 149 2.62 -11.54 11.84
C ALA A 149 2.05 -11.87 13.22
N VAL A 150 2.02 -13.16 13.56
CA VAL A 150 1.45 -13.66 14.82
C VAL A 150 2.54 -14.15 15.76
N PHE A 151 2.48 -13.69 17.00
CA PHE A 151 3.46 -13.89 18.06
C PHE A 151 2.81 -14.57 19.28
N ALA A 152 3.65 -15.10 20.18
CA ALA A 152 3.21 -15.93 21.30
C ALA A 152 3.28 -15.23 22.66
N SER A 153 3.97 -14.08 22.75
CA SER A 153 4.04 -13.27 23.97
C SER A 153 4.02 -11.77 23.66
N LEU A 154 3.78 -10.95 24.69
CA LEU A 154 3.92 -9.49 24.59
C LEU A 154 5.40 -9.08 24.39
N ASP A 155 6.33 -9.82 24.98
CA ASP A 155 7.77 -9.56 24.86
C ASP A 155 8.28 -9.73 23.42
N ASP A 156 7.58 -10.52 22.58
CA ASP A 156 7.93 -10.64 21.16
C ASP A 156 7.86 -9.30 20.41
N ALA A 157 7.09 -8.31 20.93
CA ALA A 157 7.02 -6.99 20.34
C ALA A 157 8.37 -6.27 20.33
N GLU A 158 9.31 -6.61 21.24
CA GLU A 158 10.67 -6.04 21.24
C GLU A 158 11.36 -6.17 19.88
N LYS A 159 11.02 -7.20 19.09
CA LYS A 159 11.56 -7.44 17.74
C LYS A 159 11.18 -6.34 16.73
N LEU A 160 10.10 -5.59 16.97
CA LEU A 160 9.66 -4.53 16.08
C LEU A 160 10.56 -3.30 16.13
N TYR A 161 11.28 -3.09 17.23
CA TYR A 161 12.16 -1.95 17.42
C TYR A 161 13.59 -2.43 17.67
N HIS A 162 14.36 -2.47 16.58
CA HIS A 162 15.78 -2.79 16.60
C HIS A 162 16.55 -1.72 15.84
N MET A 163 17.76 -1.43 16.29
CA MET A 163 18.71 -0.60 15.56
C MET A 163 19.71 -1.51 14.85
N ASP A 164 19.64 -1.53 13.53
CA ASP A 164 20.65 -2.17 12.70
C ASP A 164 21.75 -1.20 12.30
N THR A 165 22.95 -1.72 12.08
CA THR A 165 24.04 -0.93 11.48
C THR A 165 23.76 -0.75 9.97
N PRO A 166 23.92 0.47 9.41
CA PRO A 166 23.79 0.67 7.97
C PRO A 166 24.63 -0.32 7.17
N LYS A 167 24.02 -0.99 6.19
CA LYS A 167 24.71 -1.94 5.33
C LYS A 167 25.72 -1.21 4.42
N PRO A 168 26.91 -1.78 4.18
CA PRO A 168 27.87 -1.18 3.26
C PRO A 168 27.36 -1.26 1.81
N LEU A 169 27.81 -0.32 0.98
CA LEU A 169 27.58 -0.31 -0.47
C LEU A 169 28.16 -1.56 -1.12
N SER A 170 27.43 -2.18 -2.05
CA SER A 170 27.90 -3.35 -2.80
C SER A 170 28.31 -2.98 -4.22
N THR A 171 29.25 -3.74 -4.79
CA THR A 171 29.75 -3.57 -6.16
C THR A 171 29.72 -4.88 -6.92
N VAL A 172 29.36 -4.84 -8.21
CA VAL A 172 29.33 -6.01 -9.09
C VAL A 172 30.61 -6.05 -9.91
N ASP A 173 31.40 -7.12 -9.77
CA ASP A 173 32.74 -7.22 -10.36
C ASP A 173 32.74 -7.59 -11.86
N ILE A 174 32.38 -6.64 -12.71
CA ILE A 174 32.38 -6.81 -14.17
C ILE A 174 33.79 -6.70 -14.76
N LEU A 175 34.74 -6.04 -14.09
CA LEU A 175 36.10 -5.87 -14.61
C LEU A 175 36.84 -7.21 -14.68
N GLN A 176 36.61 -8.10 -13.71
CA GLN A 176 37.14 -9.47 -13.74
C GLN A 176 36.10 -10.48 -14.22
N GLY A 177 34.85 -10.35 -13.77
CA GLY A 177 33.77 -11.31 -14.03
C GLY A 177 33.01 -11.09 -15.34
N GLY A 178 33.28 -9.99 -16.06
CA GLY A 178 32.68 -9.67 -17.35
C GLY A 178 31.15 -9.65 -17.33
N LYS A 179 30.55 -10.04 -18.46
CA LYS A 179 29.09 -10.10 -18.63
C LYS A 179 28.40 -11.01 -17.61
N SER A 180 29.02 -12.14 -17.24
CA SER A 180 28.42 -13.11 -16.33
C SER A 180 28.18 -12.54 -14.93
N ALA A 181 29.08 -11.68 -14.43
CA ALA A 181 28.87 -11.01 -13.16
C ALA A 181 27.61 -10.11 -13.17
N LEU A 182 27.37 -9.44 -14.30
CA LEU A 182 26.20 -8.58 -14.47
C LEU A 182 24.90 -9.39 -14.64
N GLU A 183 24.94 -10.52 -15.35
CA GLU A 183 23.80 -11.44 -15.48
C GLU A 183 23.41 -12.06 -14.12
N GLN A 184 24.41 -12.42 -13.31
CA GLN A 184 24.17 -12.89 -11.95
C GLN A 184 23.53 -11.80 -11.08
N ALA A 185 24.04 -10.57 -11.16
CA ALA A 185 23.45 -9.43 -10.46
C ALA A 185 22.01 -9.15 -10.92
N ASN A 186 21.74 -9.24 -12.23
CA ASN A 186 20.39 -9.09 -12.80
C ASN A 186 19.41 -10.10 -12.18
N ALA A 187 19.82 -11.36 -12.07
CA ALA A 187 19.00 -12.41 -11.46
C ALA A 187 18.85 -12.25 -9.94
N SER A 188 19.94 -11.97 -9.21
CA SER A 188 19.92 -11.92 -7.74
C SER A 188 19.19 -10.69 -7.20
N LEU A 189 19.32 -9.54 -7.87
CA LEU A 189 18.68 -8.29 -7.48
C LEU A 189 17.29 -8.12 -8.12
N GLY A 190 16.91 -9.01 -9.05
CA GLY A 190 15.62 -8.93 -9.74
C GLY A 190 15.47 -7.71 -10.65
N LEU A 191 16.54 -7.34 -11.36
CA LEU A 191 16.57 -6.10 -12.17
C LEU A 191 15.75 -6.20 -13.46
N ALA A 192 15.45 -7.42 -13.91
CA ALA A 192 14.70 -7.70 -15.14
C ALA A 192 15.26 -7.01 -16.41
N LEU A 193 16.59 -6.85 -16.47
CA LEU A 193 17.29 -6.27 -17.62
C LEU A 193 17.20 -7.22 -18.83
N SER A 194 16.94 -6.65 -20.00
CA SER A 194 17.03 -7.38 -21.27
C SER A 194 18.49 -7.61 -21.69
N PRO A 195 18.76 -8.56 -22.61
CA PRO A 195 20.14 -8.85 -23.05
C PRO A 195 20.90 -7.63 -23.58
N ASP A 196 20.22 -6.75 -24.31
CA ASP A 196 20.77 -5.48 -24.83
C ASP A 196 21.02 -4.44 -23.74
N GLU A 197 20.19 -4.40 -22.68
CA GLU A 197 20.43 -3.53 -21.52
C GLU A 197 21.65 -3.99 -20.71
N VAL A 198 21.84 -5.32 -20.59
CA VAL A 198 23.05 -5.90 -19.97
C VAL A 198 24.29 -5.52 -20.78
N ASP A 199 24.25 -5.66 -22.10
CA ASP A 199 25.36 -5.30 -22.98
C ASP A 199 25.66 -3.79 -22.91
N TYR A 200 24.63 -2.94 -22.93
CA TYR A 200 24.77 -1.50 -22.76
C TYR A 200 25.48 -1.13 -21.45
N LEU A 201 25.06 -1.71 -20.33
CA LEU A 201 25.67 -1.44 -19.02
C LEU A 201 27.13 -1.92 -18.99
N LEU A 202 27.40 -3.13 -19.47
CA LEU A 202 28.76 -3.68 -19.53
C LEU A 202 29.69 -2.76 -20.32
N GLU A 203 29.32 -2.39 -21.55
CA GLU A 203 30.13 -1.51 -22.41
C GLU A 203 30.43 -0.16 -21.74
N ASN A 204 29.42 0.46 -21.12
CA ASN A 204 29.58 1.77 -20.49
C ASN A 204 30.47 1.70 -19.24
N PHE A 205 30.29 0.71 -18.36
CA PHE A 205 31.11 0.60 -17.16
C PHE A 205 32.55 0.14 -17.45
N ILE A 206 32.76 -0.69 -18.48
CA ILE A 206 34.12 -0.99 -18.99
C ILE A 206 34.79 0.29 -19.50
N LYS A 207 34.08 1.12 -20.27
CA LYS A 207 34.61 2.41 -20.77
C LYS A 207 34.93 3.39 -19.64
N ILE A 208 34.14 3.41 -18.57
CA ILE A 208 34.41 4.23 -17.38
C ILE A 208 35.60 3.69 -16.58
N GLY A 209 35.91 2.39 -16.69
CA GLY A 209 37.02 1.75 -16.01
C GLY A 209 36.76 1.43 -14.54
N ARG A 210 35.49 1.20 -14.16
CA ARG A 210 35.12 0.79 -12.80
C ARG A 210 33.94 -0.16 -12.77
N ASN A 211 33.81 -0.88 -11.66
CA ASN A 211 32.63 -1.70 -11.37
C ASN A 211 31.40 -0.83 -11.05
N PRO A 212 30.20 -1.23 -11.50
CA PRO A 212 28.96 -0.61 -11.07
C PRO A 212 28.63 -0.98 -9.62
N THR A 213 27.97 -0.07 -8.92
CA THR A 213 27.37 -0.34 -7.62
C THR A 213 25.99 -0.98 -7.79
N ASP A 214 25.53 -1.72 -6.78
CA ASP A 214 24.17 -2.27 -6.75
C ASP A 214 23.09 -1.18 -6.90
N VAL A 215 23.28 -0.03 -6.25
CA VAL A 215 22.38 1.13 -6.34
C VAL A 215 22.30 1.70 -7.76
N GLU A 216 23.43 1.79 -8.47
CA GLU A 216 23.46 2.28 -9.86
C GLU A 216 22.70 1.35 -10.81
N LEU A 217 22.87 0.03 -10.63
CA LEU A 217 22.16 -0.97 -11.43
C LEU A 217 20.65 -0.96 -11.12
N MET A 218 20.28 -0.87 -9.85
CA MET A 218 18.88 -0.77 -9.43
C MET A 218 18.23 0.50 -9.99
N MET A 219 18.91 1.65 -9.91
CA MET A 219 18.43 2.90 -10.49
C MET A 219 18.19 2.77 -12.01
N PHE A 220 19.16 2.20 -12.73
CA PHE A 220 19.04 2.00 -14.17
C PHE A 220 17.87 1.08 -14.53
N ALA A 221 17.72 -0.03 -13.82
CA ALA A 221 16.65 -1.00 -14.03
C ALA A 221 15.26 -0.38 -13.83
N GLN A 222 15.08 0.37 -12.73
CA GLN A 222 13.81 1.05 -12.47
C GLN A 222 13.48 2.09 -13.54
N ALA A 223 14.45 2.91 -13.94
CA ALA A 223 14.26 3.95 -14.95
C ALA A 223 13.95 3.41 -16.36
N ASN A 224 14.47 2.23 -16.70
CA ASN A 224 14.29 1.60 -18.01
C ASN A 224 13.23 0.47 -18.02
N SER A 225 12.51 0.27 -16.93
CA SER A 225 11.36 -0.62 -16.88
C SER A 225 10.29 -0.22 -17.91
N GLU A 226 9.45 -1.17 -18.34
CA GLU A 226 8.32 -0.90 -19.23
C GLU A 226 7.41 0.21 -18.67
N HIS A 227 7.10 0.11 -17.37
CA HIS A 227 6.24 1.06 -16.65
C HIS A 227 6.77 2.49 -16.66
N CYS A 228 8.10 2.69 -16.53
CA CYS A 228 8.69 4.03 -16.52
C CYS A 228 8.96 4.56 -17.93
N ARG A 229 9.43 3.71 -18.84
CA ARG A 229 9.89 4.14 -20.17
C ARG A 229 8.79 4.11 -21.24
N HIS A 230 7.66 3.46 -20.95
CA HIS A 230 6.53 3.31 -21.87
C HIS A 230 6.99 2.77 -23.24
N LYS A 231 7.82 1.71 -23.22
CA LYS A 231 8.50 1.16 -24.41
C LYS A 231 7.49 0.79 -25.50
N ILE A 232 6.40 0.10 -25.14
CA ILE A 232 5.34 -0.34 -26.07
C ILE A 232 4.64 0.86 -26.74
N PHE A 233 4.34 1.91 -25.98
CA PHE A 233 3.66 3.10 -26.49
C PHE A 233 4.50 3.90 -27.48
N ASN A 234 5.83 3.82 -27.36
CA ASN A 234 6.78 4.49 -28.24
C ASN A 234 7.35 3.60 -29.35
N ALA A 235 7.00 2.31 -29.36
CA ALA A 235 7.51 1.35 -30.35
C ALA A 235 6.97 1.63 -31.76
N ASP A 236 7.75 1.20 -32.75
CA ASP A 236 7.29 1.01 -34.12
C ASP A 236 6.47 -0.28 -34.22
N TRP A 237 5.45 -0.28 -35.09
CA TRP A 237 4.51 -1.39 -35.23
C TRP A 237 4.52 -1.94 -36.65
N VAL A 238 4.43 -3.27 -36.76
CA VAL A 238 4.13 -3.99 -38.01
C VAL A 238 2.89 -4.84 -37.75
N ILE A 239 1.80 -4.56 -38.47
CA ILE A 239 0.51 -5.24 -38.32
C ILE A 239 0.21 -5.94 -39.64
N ASP A 240 -0.01 -7.25 -39.60
CA ASP A 240 -0.28 -8.09 -40.78
C ASP A 240 0.76 -7.92 -41.90
N GLY A 241 2.03 -7.78 -41.51
CA GLY A 241 3.16 -7.58 -42.43
C GLY A 241 3.33 -6.14 -42.94
N VAL A 242 2.49 -5.19 -42.51
CA VAL A 242 2.54 -3.79 -42.93
C VAL A 242 3.08 -2.89 -41.82
N ALA A 243 4.17 -2.19 -42.11
CA ALA A 243 4.74 -1.18 -41.21
C ALA A 243 3.79 -0.01 -41.02
N GLN A 244 3.58 0.38 -39.77
CA GLN A 244 2.71 1.49 -39.38
C GLN A 244 3.52 2.78 -39.26
N ALA A 245 2.92 3.90 -39.69
CA ALA A 245 3.61 5.19 -39.74
C ALA A 245 3.74 5.90 -38.38
N GLN A 246 3.03 5.42 -37.36
CA GLN A 246 2.83 6.11 -36.09
C GLN A 246 2.89 5.12 -34.92
N SER A 247 3.62 5.49 -33.87
CA SER A 247 3.53 4.81 -32.57
C SER A 247 2.18 5.10 -31.90
N LEU A 248 1.81 4.29 -30.92
CA LEU A 248 0.58 4.50 -30.14
C LEU A 248 0.55 5.91 -29.51
N PHE A 249 1.66 6.34 -28.90
CA PHE A 249 1.73 7.67 -28.29
C PHE A 249 1.63 8.80 -29.32
N SER A 250 2.18 8.61 -30.53
CA SER A 250 2.04 9.60 -31.59
C SER A 250 0.59 9.71 -32.09
N MET A 251 -0.17 8.61 -32.12
CA MET A 251 -1.60 8.63 -32.43
C MET A 251 -2.40 9.40 -31.36
N ILE A 252 -2.05 9.24 -30.08
CA ILE A 252 -2.64 10.04 -28.98
C ILE A 252 -2.30 11.52 -29.16
N ARG A 253 -1.03 11.88 -29.38
CA ARG A 253 -0.62 13.27 -29.64
C ARG A 253 -1.29 13.89 -30.86
N ASN A 254 -1.63 13.08 -31.86
CA ASN A 254 -2.35 13.55 -33.04
C ASN A 254 -3.74 14.10 -32.71
N THR A 255 -4.42 13.57 -31.69
CA THR A 255 -5.72 14.10 -31.23
C THR A 255 -5.60 15.57 -30.80
N HIS A 256 -4.59 15.88 -29.98
CA HIS A 256 -4.27 17.24 -29.53
C HIS A 256 -3.78 18.12 -30.68
N LYS A 257 -2.97 17.58 -31.60
CA LYS A 257 -2.51 18.33 -32.79
C LYS A 257 -3.68 18.80 -33.66
N LEU A 258 -4.69 17.96 -33.84
CA LEU A 258 -5.86 18.28 -34.67
C LEU A 258 -6.89 19.14 -33.92
N ASN A 259 -7.02 18.94 -32.60
CA ASN A 259 -8.02 19.62 -31.78
C ASN A 259 -7.41 20.05 -30.43
N PRO A 260 -6.55 21.09 -30.40
CA PRO A 260 -5.88 21.52 -29.18
C PRO A 260 -6.85 22.11 -28.15
N GLY A 261 -8.02 22.60 -28.59
CA GLY A 261 -9.02 23.20 -27.72
C GLY A 261 -8.45 24.31 -26.85
N ASN A 262 -8.75 24.26 -25.55
CA ASN A 262 -8.25 25.20 -24.54
C ASN A 262 -7.08 24.62 -23.73
N THR A 263 -6.29 23.72 -24.30
CA THR A 263 -5.16 23.10 -23.60
C THR A 263 -4.08 24.15 -23.31
N VAL A 264 -3.61 24.20 -22.06
CA VAL A 264 -2.49 25.03 -21.62
C VAL A 264 -1.21 24.19 -21.54
N VAL A 265 -1.31 22.98 -20.96
CA VAL A 265 -0.20 22.03 -20.82
C VAL A 265 -0.66 20.63 -21.21
N ALA A 266 0.10 19.98 -22.09
CA ALA A 266 -0.06 18.55 -22.40
C ALA A 266 1.30 17.89 -22.69
N TYR A 267 1.50 16.70 -22.14
CA TYR A 267 2.67 15.83 -22.36
C TYR A 267 4.03 16.39 -21.92
N SER A 268 4.05 17.38 -21.03
CA SER A 268 5.28 18.02 -20.53
C SER A 268 5.30 18.21 -19.01
N ASP A 269 4.37 17.58 -18.29
CA ASP A 269 4.24 17.60 -16.84
C ASP A 269 3.52 16.32 -16.37
N ASN A 270 3.41 16.11 -15.06
CA ASN A 270 2.76 14.96 -14.43
C ASN A 270 1.24 14.95 -14.61
N SER A 271 0.65 16.09 -14.98
CA SER A 271 -0.78 16.26 -15.29
C SER A 271 -0.97 17.13 -16.54
N SER A 272 -2.16 17.07 -17.14
CA SER A 272 -2.56 18.02 -18.18
C SER A 272 -3.30 19.22 -17.58
N ILE A 273 -3.23 20.38 -18.23
CA ILE A 273 -3.92 21.61 -17.83
C ILE A 273 -4.76 22.12 -18.99
N VAL A 274 -6.03 22.42 -18.71
CA VAL A 274 -6.94 23.14 -19.61
C VAL A 274 -7.32 24.48 -19.00
N ALA A 275 -7.47 25.50 -19.84
CA ALA A 275 -7.91 26.81 -19.38
C ALA A 275 -9.29 26.70 -18.74
N GLY A 276 -9.52 27.52 -17.70
CA GLY A 276 -10.76 27.49 -16.95
C GLY A 276 -11.89 28.23 -17.67
N HIS A 277 -12.32 29.34 -17.10
CA HIS A 277 -13.26 30.24 -17.78
C HIS A 277 -12.65 30.80 -19.08
N GLN A 278 -13.43 31.60 -19.80
CA GLN A 278 -12.95 32.29 -21.00
C GLN A 278 -11.60 33.01 -20.73
N PRO A 279 -10.68 33.07 -21.71
CA PRO A 279 -9.39 33.74 -21.53
C PRO A 279 -9.55 35.14 -20.94
N GLY A 280 -8.83 35.43 -19.86
CA GLY A 280 -8.90 36.71 -19.13
C GLY A 280 -10.03 36.82 -18.09
N ALA A 281 -10.86 35.79 -17.91
CA ALA A 281 -11.84 35.76 -16.83
C ALA A 281 -11.21 35.28 -15.51
N THR A 282 -11.46 36.02 -14.43
CA THR A 282 -11.01 35.67 -13.08
C THR A 282 -12.07 34.85 -12.34
N THR A 283 -11.61 34.03 -11.40
CA THR A 283 -12.44 33.30 -10.44
C THR A 283 -12.13 33.81 -9.04
N LYS A 284 -13.16 33.90 -8.20
CA LYS A 284 -13.00 34.22 -6.78
C LYS A 284 -12.54 32.99 -6.01
N ARG A 285 -11.26 32.93 -5.66
CA ARG A 285 -10.73 31.90 -4.74
C ARG A 285 -10.80 32.38 -3.31
N PHE A 286 -11.03 31.45 -2.40
CA PHE A 286 -11.11 31.74 -0.97
C PHE A 286 -9.97 31.06 -0.22
N TYR A 287 -9.05 31.84 0.34
CA TYR A 287 -7.89 31.38 1.10
C TYR A 287 -7.37 32.50 2.01
N PRO A 288 -6.54 32.20 3.04
CA PRO A 288 -6.02 33.24 3.92
C PRO A 288 -5.05 34.16 3.19
N ALA A 289 -5.23 35.48 3.36
CA ALA A 289 -4.28 36.49 2.92
C ALA A 289 -3.04 36.51 3.84
N ASN A 290 -2.06 37.36 3.52
CA ASN A 290 -0.78 37.45 4.25
C ASN A 290 -0.95 37.85 5.73
N ASP A 291 -2.07 38.47 6.10
CA ASP A 291 -2.44 38.81 7.48
C ASP A 291 -3.16 37.66 8.22
N GLY A 292 -3.37 36.53 7.55
CA GLY A 292 -4.10 35.37 8.05
C GLY A 292 -5.62 35.45 7.92
N ALA A 293 -6.17 36.58 7.45
CA ALA A 293 -7.61 36.73 7.26
C ALA A 293 -8.08 36.02 5.98
N TYR A 294 -9.18 35.26 6.07
CA TYR A 294 -9.78 34.63 4.90
C TYR A 294 -10.58 35.65 4.08
N GLY A 295 -10.35 35.67 2.77
CA GLY A 295 -11.06 36.54 1.85
C GLY A 295 -11.11 35.96 0.44
N TYR A 296 -11.87 36.62 -0.43
CA TYR A 296 -11.87 36.28 -1.85
C TYR A 296 -10.74 37.01 -2.57
N VAL A 297 -9.97 36.28 -3.36
CA VAL A 297 -8.97 36.81 -4.30
C VAL A 297 -9.40 36.46 -5.71
N GLU A 298 -9.46 37.47 -6.58
CA GLU A 298 -9.76 37.29 -8.00
C GLU A 298 -8.49 36.94 -8.77
N GLU A 299 -8.44 35.73 -9.32
CA GLU A 299 -7.31 35.28 -10.12
C GLU A 299 -7.77 34.35 -11.24
N GLU A 300 -6.96 34.26 -12.30
CA GLU A 300 -7.19 33.29 -13.36
C GLU A 300 -6.99 31.88 -12.82
N MET A 301 -7.95 31.00 -13.09
CA MET A 301 -7.93 29.63 -12.61
C MET A 301 -8.09 28.67 -13.78
N HIS A 302 -7.18 27.70 -13.83
CA HIS A 302 -7.22 26.60 -14.79
C HIS A 302 -7.67 25.30 -14.10
N TYR A 303 -7.98 24.29 -14.90
CA TYR A 303 -8.26 22.94 -14.42
C TYR A 303 -7.10 22.03 -14.81
N LEU A 304 -6.60 21.27 -13.86
CA LEU A 304 -5.73 20.13 -14.13
C LEU A 304 -6.53 18.84 -14.15
N MET A 305 -6.01 17.83 -14.85
CA MET A 305 -6.56 16.48 -14.81
C MET A 305 -5.48 15.42 -15.01
N LYS A 306 -5.58 14.36 -14.21
CA LYS A 306 -4.75 13.15 -14.24
C LYS A 306 -5.61 11.94 -13.85
N VAL A 307 -5.22 10.78 -14.35
CA VAL A 307 -5.76 9.47 -13.95
C VAL A 307 -4.60 8.50 -13.91
N GLU A 308 -4.49 7.71 -12.84
CA GLU A 308 -3.51 6.65 -12.70
C GLU A 308 -4.19 5.30 -12.43
N THR A 309 -3.40 4.22 -12.54
CA THR A 309 -3.84 2.87 -12.16
C THR A 309 -2.82 2.25 -11.21
N HIS A 310 -3.26 1.33 -10.36
CA HIS A 310 -2.38 0.67 -9.39
C HIS A 310 -2.67 -0.83 -9.30
N ASN A 311 -2.70 -1.48 -10.46
CA ASN A 311 -3.25 -2.82 -10.65
C ASN A 311 -2.47 -3.91 -9.90
N HIS A 312 -1.17 -4.05 -10.16
CA HIS A 312 -0.36 -5.13 -9.60
C HIS A 312 -0.30 -5.10 -8.06
N PRO A 313 -0.03 -3.95 -7.39
CA PRO A 313 -0.06 -3.88 -5.93
C PRO A 313 -1.44 -4.20 -5.34
N THR A 314 -2.53 -3.75 -6.00
CA THR A 314 -3.91 -4.00 -5.56
C THR A 314 -4.26 -5.50 -5.65
N ALA A 315 -3.72 -6.22 -6.63
CA ALA A 315 -3.89 -7.67 -6.72
C ALA A 315 -3.20 -8.42 -5.57
N ILE A 316 -2.16 -7.84 -4.94
CA ILE A 316 -1.42 -8.46 -3.83
C ILE A 316 -1.98 -8.06 -2.46
N SER A 317 -2.19 -6.76 -2.25
CA SER A 317 -2.67 -6.17 -0.99
C SER A 317 -3.66 -5.04 -1.30
N PRO A 318 -4.95 -5.34 -1.48
CA PRO A 318 -5.89 -4.41 -2.10
C PRO A 318 -6.07 -3.08 -1.38
N PHE A 319 -6.16 -3.09 -0.05
CA PHE A 319 -6.31 -1.86 0.74
C PHE A 319 -5.14 -0.90 0.48
N ALA A 320 -3.91 -1.38 0.71
CA ALA A 320 -2.71 -0.57 0.54
C ALA A 320 -2.51 -0.13 -0.92
N GLY A 321 -2.73 -1.05 -1.88
CA GLY A 321 -2.60 -0.75 -3.31
C GLY A 321 -3.57 0.34 -3.77
N ALA A 322 -4.84 0.26 -3.40
CA ALA A 322 -5.82 1.28 -3.77
C ALA A 322 -5.53 2.63 -3.08
N ALA A 323 -5.12 2.60 -1.80
CA ALA A 323 -4.76 3.80 -1.05
C ALA A 323 -3.56 4.54 -1.68
N THR A 324 -2.48 3.82 -2.00
CA THR A 324 -1.29 4.44 -2.63
C THR A 324 -1.52 4.81 -4.08
N GLY A 325 -2.45 4.13 -4.78
CA GLY A 325 -2.92 4.56 -6.10
C GLY A 325 -3.57 5.95 -6.06
N ALA A 326 -4.50 6.17 -5.13
CA ALA A 326 -5.09 7.50 -4.91
C ALA A 326 -4.03 8.51 -4.44
N GLY A 327 -3.16 8.11 -3.53
CA GLY A 327 -2.12 8.98 -3.00
C GLY A 327 -1.04 9.39 -4.01
N GLY A 328 -0.68 8.51 -4.94
CA GLY A 328 0.25 8.80 -6.04
C GLY A 328 -0.32 9.85 -6.97
N GLU A 329 -1.55 9.62 -7.44
CA GLU A 329 -2.26 10.53 -8.33
C GLU A 329 -2.47 11.92 -7.69
N ILE A 330 -2.86 11.99 -6.41
CA ILE A 330 -2.98 13.26 -5.66
C ILE A 330 -1.63 14.02 -5.60
N ARG A 331 -0.50 13.32 -5.51
CA ARG A 331 0.83 13.98 -5.52
C ARG A 331 1.15 14.56 -6.90
N ASP A 332 0.78 13.88 -7.98
CA ASP A 332 0.98 14.39 -9.34
C ASP A 332 0.16 15.66 -9.58
N GLU A 333 -1.09 15.70 -9.10
CA GLU A 333 -1.88 16.92 -9.11
C GLU A 333 -1.14 18.03 -8.36
N GLY A 334 -0.79 17.82 -7.09
CA GLY A 334 -0.13 18.83 -6.26
C GLY A 334 1.23 19.30 -6.78
N ALA A 335 1.97 18.44 -7.49
CA ALA A 335 3.29 18.73 -8.07
C ALA A 335 3.24 19.32 -9.49
N THR A 336 2.06 19.49 -10.08
CA THR A 336 1.91 20.09 -11.42
C THR A 336 2.38 21.55 -11.40
N GLY A 337 3.22 21.93 -12.36
CA GLY A 337 3.85 23.25 -12.45
C GLY A 337 4.73 23.57 -11.23
N SER A 338 4.53 24.74 -10.64
CA SER A 338 5.25 25.17 -9.42
C SER A 338 4.45 24.91 -8.14
N GLY A 339 3.47 24.02 -8.21
CA GLY A 339 2.54 23.71 -7.13
C GLY A 339 1.09 24.00 -7.51
N SER A 340 0.21 23.06 -7.20
CA SER A 340 -1.22 23.18 -7.49
C SER A 340 -2.07 22.64 -6.32
N LYS A 341 -3.41 22.62 -6.48
CA LYS A 341 -4.33 22.13 -5.45
C LYS A 341 -5.30 21.08 -5.99
N PRO A 342 -5.19 19.81 -5.55
CA PRO A 342 -6.20 18.77 -5.75
C PRO A 342 -7.61 19.22 -5.38
N LYS A 343 -8.62 18.82 -6.16
CA LYS A 343 -10.01 19.28 -5.94
C LYS A 343 -11.04 18.17 -5.83
N ALA A 344 -11.07 17.23 -6.77
CA ALA A 344 -12.03 16.13 -6.75
C ALA A 344 -11.43 14.91 -7.45
N GLY A 345 -11.73 13.72 -6.94
CA GLY A 345 -11.26 12.45 -7.49
C GLY A 345 -12.36 11.65 -8.19
N LEU A 346 -11.92 10.64 -8.93
CA LEU A 346 -12.75 9.54 -9.41
C LEU A 346 -12.08 8.20 -9.10
N THR A 347 -12.86 7.13 -8.98
CA THR A 347 -12.33 5.80 -8.65
C THR A 347 -12.92 4.72 -9.58
N GLY A 348 -12.06 3.84 -10.10
CA GLY A 348 -12.47 2.78 -11.03
C GLY A 348 -11.96 1.41 -10.62
N PHE A 349 -12.82 0.39 -10.67
CA PHE A 349 -12.45 -1.01 -10.44
C PHE A 349 -12.97 -1.92 -11.54
N SER A 350 -12.08 -2.76 -12.08
CA SER A 350 -12.43 -3.93 -12.88
C SER A 350 -11.86 -5.17 -12.21
N VAL A 351 -12.70 -6.17 -11.95
CA VAL A 351 -12.30 -7.46 -11.34
C VAL A 351 -13.03 -8.62 -12.02
N SER A 352 -12.57 -9.84 -11.77
CA SER A 352 -13.29 -11.07 -12.16
C SER A 352 -14.59 -11.24 -11.37
N ASN A 353 -15.30 -12.35 -11.58
CA ASN A 353 -16.54 -12.64 -10.85
C ASN A 353 -16.32 -12.63 -9.33
N LEU A 354 -17.30 -12.11 -8.59
CA LEU A 354 -17.16 -11.93 -7.15
C LEU A 354 -17.31 -13.25 -6.40
N ASN A 355 -18.15 -14.16 -6.90
CA ASN A 355 -18.45 -15.43 -6.25
C ASN A 355 -18.80 -15.22 -4.77
N ILE A 356 -19.75 -14.32 -4.50
CA ILE A 356 -20.16 -13.98 -3.13
C ILE A 356 -20.76 -15.25 -2.50
N PRO A 357 -20.27 -15.70 -1.33
CA PRO A 357 -20.83 -16.86 -0.63
C PRO A 357 -22.33 -16.69 -0.41
N ASP A 358 -23.08 -17.76 -0.67
CA ASP A 358 -24.55 -17.81 -0.58
C ASP A 358 -25.30 -16.81 -1.51
N PHE A 359 -24.60 -16.21 -2.48
CA PHE A 359 -25.17 -15.26 -3.45
C PHE A 359 -24.55 -15.40 -4.86
N GLN A 360 -24.13 -16.61 -5.22
CA GLN A 360 -23.55 -16.89 -6.54
C GLN A 360 -24.58 -16.67 -7.67
N GLN A 361 -24.15 -16.02 -8.75
CA GLN A 361 -24.99 -15.74 -9.91
C GLN A 361 -24.89 -16.83 -10.99
N PRO A 362 -25.91 -17.02 -11.85
CA PRO A 362 -25.93 -18.11 -12.84
C PRO A 362 -24.80 -18.08 -13.88
N TRP A 363 -24.15 -16.93 -14.08
CA TRP A 363 -23.02 -16.78 -14.99
C TRP A 363 -21.65 -16.96 -14.32
N GLU A 364 -21.62 -17.05 -12.99
CA GLU A 364 -20.40 -17.27 -12.22
C GLU A 364 -20.15 -18.78 -12.10
N SER A 365 -18.90 -19.21 -12.27
CA SER A 365 -18.51 -20.62 -12.04
C SER A 365 -17.41 -20.71 -10.97
N SER A 366 -17.46 -21.79 -10.21
CA SER A 366 -16.67 -22.01 -9.00
C SER A 366 -15.27 -22.59 -9.24
N ASP A 367 -14.96 -23.04 -10.47
CA ASP A 367 -13.90 -24.04 -10.70
C ASP A 367 -12.58 -23.52 -11.28
N TYR A 368 -12.45 -22.22 -11.55
CA TYR A 368 -11.30 -21.72 -12.32
C TYR A 368 -10.03 -21.47 -11.50
N GLY A 369 -10.15 -21.49 -10.17
CA GLY A 369 -9.03 -21.26 -9.26
C GLY A 369 -8.42 -19.86 -9.38
N ARG A 370 -7.33 -19.63 -8.64
CA ARG A 370 -6.52 -18.41 -8.73
C ARG A 370 -5.13 -18.67 -8.16
N PRO A 371 -4.09 -17.93 -8.56
CA PRO A 371 -2.80 -18.01 -7.89
C PRO A 371 -2.96 -17.71 -6.40
N GLY A 372 -2.47 -18.60 -5.53
CA GLY A 372 -2.58 -18.43 -4.08
C GLY A 372 -1.83 -17.22 -3.50
N ARG A 373 -1.13 -16.44 -4.34
CA ARG A 373 -0.35 -15.24 -3.99
C ARG A 373 -1.09 -13.91 -4.22
N ILE A 374 -2.22 -13.91 -4.94
CA ILE A 374 -3.05 -12.70 -5.15
C ILE A 374 -4.26 -12.72 -4.21
N ALA A 375 -5.00 -11.62 -4.14
CA ALA A 375 -6.32 -11.52 -3.51
C ALA A 375 -7.42 -12.07 -4.43
N SER A 376 -8.59 -12.44 -3.89
CA SER A 376 -9.75 -12.77 -4.72
C SER A 376 -10.42 -11.49 -5.24
N PRO A 377 -11.23 -11.56 -6.32
CA PRO A 377 -12.04 -10.42 -6.78
C PRO A 377 -12.90 -9.83 -5.66
N LEU A 378 -13.54 -10.67 -4.86
CA LEU A 378 -14.31 -10.25 -3.70
C LEU A 378 -13.45 -9.54 -2.65
N GLN A 379 -12.26 -10.05 -2.34
CA GLN A 379 -11.36 -9.40 -1.39
C GLN A 379 -10.91 -8.03 -1.91
N ILE A 380 -10.61 -7.92 -3.21
CA ILE A 380 -10.28 -6.64 -3.85
C ILE A 380 -11.44 -5.65 -3.67
N MET A 381 -12.68 -6.07 -3.89
CA MET A 381 -13.85 -5.20 -3.76
C MET A 381 -14.29 -4.92 -2.32
N ILE A 382 -13.83 -5.69 -1.34
CA ILE A 382 -14.02 -5.39 0.08
C ILE A 382 -12.96 -4.39 0.56
N ASP A 383 -11.68 -4.66 0.29
CA ASP A 383 -10.56 -3.92 0.87
C ASP A 383 -10.10 -2.73 0.02
N GLY A 384 -10.07 -2.88 -1.30
CA GLY A 384 -9.58 -1.88 -2.25
C GLY A 384 -10.38 -0.57 -2.18
N PRO A 385 -11.72 -0.58 -2.32
CA PRO A 385 -12.53 0.62 -2.16
C PRO A 385 -12.34 1.31 -0.81
N LEU A 386 -12.19 0.54 0.28
CA LEU A 386 -11.91 1.11 1.61
C LEU A 386 -10.55 1.78 1.68
N GLY A 387 -9.51 1.21 1.06
CA GLY A 387 -8.18 1.81 0.98
C GLY A 387 -8.17 3.11 0.20
N GLY A 388 -8.75 3.10 -1.01
CA GLY A 388 -8.87 4.31 -1.83
C GLY A 388 -9.71 5.41 -1.15
N ALA A 389 -10.81 5.03 -0.50
CA ALA A 389 -11.64 5.96 0.26
C ALA A 389 -10.90 6.50 1.51
N ALA A 390 -10.15 5.66 2.24
CA ALA A 390 -9.40 6.08 3.41
C ALA A 390 -8.42 7.20 3.06
N TYR A 391 -7.66 7.05 1.96
CA TYR A 391 -6.72 8.09 1.52
C TYR A 391 -7.43 9.38 1.12
N ASN A 392 -8.47 9.30 0.28
CA ASN A 392 -9.23 10.48 -0.15
C ASN A 392 -9.90 11.22 1.03
N ASN A 393 -10.48 10.47 1.97
CA ASN A 393 -11.15 11.01 3.15
C ASN A 393 -10.17 11.73 4.09
N GLU A 394 -9.03 11.10 4.40
CA GLU A 394 -8.01 11.72 5.24
C GLU A 394 -7.37 12.94 4.62
N PHE A 395 -7.03 12.84 3.34
CA PHE A 395 -6.43 13.95 2.61
C PHE A 395 -7.41 15.11 2.47
N GLY A 396 -8.71 14.81 2.39
CA GLY A 396 -9.77 15.80 2.26
C GLY A 396 -10.12 16.14 0.80
N ARG A 397 -10.06 15.16 -0.11
CA ARG A 397 -10.51 15.30 -1.51
C ARG A 397 -11.80 14.48 -1.74
N PRO A 398 -12.93 15.08 -2.15
CA PRO A 398 -14.14 14.33 -2.45
C PRO A 398 -13.96 13.46 -3.69
N ASN A 399 -14.37 12.19 -3.61
CA ASN A 399 -14.48 11.31 -4.77
C ASN A 399 -15.91 11.39 -5.34
N ILE A 400 -16.06 11.95 -6.53
CA ILE A 400 -17.37 12.36 -7.07
C ILE A 400 -17.86 11.53 -8.27
N ALA A 401 -17.01 10.64 -8.79
CA ALA A 401 -17.34 9.78 -9.91
C ALA A 401 -16.62 8.44 -9.80
N GLY A 402 -17.06 7.46 -10.60
CA GLY A 402 -16.38 6.18 -10.66
C GLY A 402 -17.06 5.17 -11.57
N TYR A 403 -16.42 4.01 -11.69
CA TYR A 403 -17.00 2.85 -12.35
C TYR A 403 -16.64 1.57 -11.59
N PHE A 404 -17.49 0.56 -11.71
CA PHE A 404 -17.23 -0.79 -11.22
C PHE A 404 -17.72 -1.81 -12.26
N ARG A 405 -16.81 -2.71 -12.66
CA ARG A 405 -17.09 -3.77 -13.64
C ARG A 405 -16.63 -5.12 -13.11
N THR A 406 -17.49 -6.11 -13.23
CA THR A 406 -17.12 -7.53 -13.14
C THR A 406 -17.08 -8.13 -14.55
N PHE A 407 -15.99 -8.78 -14.90
CA PHE A 407 -15.90 -9.54 -16.15
C PHE A 407 -14.91 -10.69 -15.98
N GLU A 408 -15.36 -11.89 -16.34
CA GLU A 408 -14.53 -13.07 -16.41
C GLU A 408 -15.16 -14.02 -17.42
N LEU A 409 -14.41 -14.39 -18.46
CA LEU A 409 -14.85 -15.25 -19.53
C LEU A 409 -13.74 -16.22 -19.93
N GLU A 410 -14.11 -17.49 -20.13
CA GLU A 410 -13.21 -18.46 -20.73
C GLU A 410 -13.01 -18.13 -22.22
N SER A 411 -11.76 -18.02 -22.65
CA SER A 411 -11.38 -17.68 -24.01
C SER A 411 -10.25 -18.59 -24.50
N THR A 412 -10.00 -18.62 -25.80
CA THR A 412 -8.85 -19.35 -26.36
C THR A 412 -7.66 -18.40 -26.48
N GLY A 413 -6.58 -18.72 -25.77
CA GLY A 413 -5.33 -17.97 -25.78
C GLY A 413 -4.55 -18.12 -27.09
N PRO A 414 -3.48 -17.32 -27.29
CA PRO A 414 -2.67 -17.34 -28.52
C PRO A 414 -2.00 -18.70 -28.78
N ASP A 415 -1.79 -19.50 -27.74
CA ASP A 415 -1.24 -20.86 -27.80
C ASP A 415 -2.30 -21.94 -28.03
N GLY A 416 -3.56 -21.55 -28.27
CA GLY A 416 -4.69 -22.44 -28.51
C GLY A 416 -5.28 -23.07 -27.24
N LYS A 417 -4.78 -22.74 -26.05
CA LYS A 417 -5.31 -23.27 -24.79
C LYS A 417 -6.41 -22.38 -24.23
N ALA A 418 -7.28 -22.96 -23.41
CA ALA A 418 -8.24 -22.18 -22.64
C ALA A 418 -7.50 -21.25 -21.66
N GLU A 419 -7.83 -19.97 -21.67
CA GLU A 419 -7.38 -18.96 -20.72
C GLU A 419 -8.58 -18.13 -20.25
N MET A 420 -8.60 -17.81 -18.96
CA MET A 420 -9.61 -16.92 -18.39
C MET A 420 -9.20 -15.46 -18.63
N ARG A 421 -10.12 -14.66 -19.16
CA ARG A 421 -9.95 -13.23 -19.44
C ARG A 421 -10.92 -12.36 -18.67
#